data_AF-A0A4Q5S4Y1-F1
#
_entry.id   AF-A0A4Q5S4Y1-F1
#
_cell.length_a   1.000
_cell.length_b   1.000
_cell.length_c   1.000
_cell.angle_alpha   90.00
_cell.angle_beta   90.00
_cell.angle_gamma   90.00
#
_symmetry.space_group_name_H-M   'P 1'
#
loop_
_entity.id
_entity.type
_entity.pdbx_description
1 polymer ?
#
loop_
_entity_poly.entity_id
_entity_poly.type
_entity_poly.pdbx_seq_one_letter_code
_entity_poly.pdbx_strand_id
1 'polypeptide(L)' 'MDDLIAARMQMAVSLGFHIVFACIGMTMPILMAFSEWKWLRTGRQEFMDVAKAWSKGVAIFFAVGAVSGT' A
#
# COMPACT_ATOMS: atom_id res chain seq x y z
N MET A 1 2.71 -27.17 -24.89
CA MET A 1 1.62 -26.15 -24.87
C MET A 1 1.26 -25.80 -23.44
N ASP A 2 1.24 -26.79 -22.53
CA ASP A 2 1.04 -26.59 -21.09
C ASP A 2 2.06 -25.65 -20.42
N ASP A 3 3.36 -25.73 -20.77
CA ASP A 3 4.37 -24.84 -20.19
C ASP A 3 4.11 -23.36 -20.44
N LEU A 4 3.55 -23.03 -21.61
CA LEU A 4 3.25 -21.64 -21.99
C LEU A 4 2.06 -21.09 -21.20
N ILE A 5 1.09 -21.95 -20.90
CA ILE A 5 -0.06 -21.62 -20.04
C ILE A 5 0.40 -21.51 -18.59
N ALA A 6 1.23 -22.44 -18.12
CA ALA A 6 1.81 -22.41 -16.77
C ALA A 6 2.63 -21.13 -16.54
N ALA A 7 3.47 -20.73 -17.50
CA ALA A 7 4.24 -19.49 -17.44
C ALA A 7 3.35 -18.24 -17.41
N ARG A 8 2.29 -18.19 -18.23
CA ARG A 8 1.31 -17.09 -18.19
C ARG A 8 0.56 -17.02 -16.87
N MET A 9 0.16 -18.16 -16.32
CA MET A 9 -0.54 -18.22 -15.03
C MET A 9 0.37 -17.78 -13.88
N GLN A 10 1.64 -18.21 -13.87
CA GLN A 10 2.62 -17.77 -12.89
C GLN A 10 2.82 -16.24 -12.93
N MET A 11 2.95 -15.67 -14.13
CA MET A 11 3.09 -14.22 -14.30
C MET A 11 1.81 -13.47 -13.90
N ALA A 12 0.63 -14.00 -14.24
CA ALA A 12 -0.66 -13.41 -13.89
C ALA A 12 -0.90 -13.40 -12.37
N VAL A 13 -0.56 -14.49 -11.68
CA VAL A 13 -0.72 -14.58 -10.21
C VAL A 13 0.27 -13.67 -9.49
N SER A 14 1.55 -13.67 -9.91
CA SER A 14 2.57 -12.80 -9.32
C SER A 14 2.20 -11.31 -9.49
N LEU A 15 1.86 -10.91 -10.71
CA LEU A 15 1.54 -9.51 -11.02
C LEU A 15 0.19 -9.09 -10.44
N GLY A 16 -0.80 -10.00 -10.39
CA GLY A 16 -2.08 -9.77 -9.74
C GLY A 16 -1.95 -9.53 -8.24
N PHE A 17 -1.10 -10.30 -7.55
CA PHE A 17 -0.77 -10.04 -6.15
C PHE A 17 -0.05 -8.69 -6.01
N HIS A 18 0.98 -8.44 -6.81
CA HIS A 18 1.80 -7.22 -6.73
C HIS A 18 0.98 -5.93 -6.92
N ILE A 19 0.05 -5.88 -7.87
CA ILE A 19 -0.79 -4.69 -8.13
C ILE A 19 -1.58 -4.27 -6.89
N VAL A 20 -2.14 -5.21 -6.15
CA VAL A 20 -2.96 -4.89 -4.95
C VAL A 20 -2.10 -4.18 -3.91
N PHE A 21 -0.91 -4.71 -3.62
CA PHE A 21 0.00 -4.11 -2.65
C PHE A 21 0.61 -2.80 -3.18
N ALA A 22 0.88 -2.70 -4.47
CA ALA A 22 1.40 -1.48 -5.10
C ALA A 22 0.38 -0.33 -5.02
N CYS A 23 -0.90 -0.58 -5.32
CA CYS A 23 -1.96 0.42 -5.21
C CYS A 23 -2.14 0.88 -3.75
N ILE A 24 -2.22 -0.04 -2.80
CA ILE A 24 -2.34 0.29 -1.37
C ILE A 24 -1.12 1.09 -0.90
N GLY A 25 0.08 0.66 -1.27
CA GLY A 25 1.33 1.32 -0.93
C GLY A 25 1.42 2.75 -1.47
N MET A 26 0.82 3.03 -2.63
CA MET A 26 0.81 4.37 -3.24
C MET A 26 -0.27 5.29 -2.65
N THR A 27 -1.47 4.78 -2.35
CA THR A 27 -2.59 5.60 -1.86
C THR A 27 -2.45 5.98 -0.39
N MET A 28 -1.93 5.09 0.46
CA MET A 28 -1.93 5.31 1.90
C MET A 28 -1.00 6.46 2.37
N PRO A 29 0.21 6.68 1.80
CA PRO A 29 1.03 7.85 2.12
C PRO A 29 0.32 9.18 1.82
N ILE A 30 -0.45 9.24 0.72
CA ILE A 30 -1.24 10.42 0.35
C ILE A 30 -2.31 10.69 1.40
N LEU A 31 -3.01 9.64 1.87
CA LEU A 31 -4.02 9.76 2.92
C LEU A 31 -3.42 10.23 4.25
N MET A 32 -2.23 9.75 4.62
CA MET A 32 -1.53 10.20 5.83
C MET A 32 -1.10 11.66 5.72
N ALA A 33 -0.50 12.06 4.59
CA ALA A 33 -0.12 13.45 4.35
C ALA A 33 -1.35 14.39 4.38
N PHE A 34 -2.48 13.94 3.85
CA PHE A 34 -3.74 14.69 3.92
C PHE A 34 -4.28 14.81 5.36
N SER A 35 -4.21 13.74 6.16
CA SER A 35 -4.62 13.76 7.57
C SER A 35 -3.73 14.70 8.39
N GLU A 36 -2.43 14.67 8.17
CA GLU A 36 -1.47 15.58 8.81
C GLU A 36 -1.70 17.04 8.40
N TRP A 37 -1.93 17.31 7.11
CA TRP A 37 -2.29 18.64 6.62
C TRP A 37 -3.58 19.15 7.26
N LYS A 38 -4.60 18.30 7.39
CA LYS A 38 -5.86 18.64 8.04
C LYS A 38 -5.68 18.86 9.55
N TRP A 39 -4.80 18.10 10.20
CA TRP A 39 -4.42 18.32 11.60
C TRP A 39 -3.77 19.69 11.79
N LEU A 40 -2.78 20.05 10.97
CA LEU A 40 -2.12 21.35 11.01
C LEU A 40 -3.10 22.53 10.84
N ARG A 41 -4.16 22.32 10.05
CA ARG A 41 -5.18 23.35 9.78
C ARG A 41 -6.27 23.45 10.86
N THR A 42 -6.60 22.35 11.54
CA THR A 42 -7.75 22.27 12.47
C THR A 42 -7.33 22.18 13.94
N GLY A 43 -6.09 21.79 14.23
CA GLY A 43 -5.56 21.59 15.59
C GLY A 43 -6.15 20.41 16.36
N ARG A 44 -6.99 19.58 15.72
CA ARG A 44 -7.71 18.48 16.39
C ARG A 44 -6.89 17.19 16.44
N GLN A 45 -6.51 16.75 17.64
CA GLN A 45 -5.65 15.57 17.86
C GLN A 45 -6.13 14.27 17.20
N GLU A 46 -7.44 14.10 17.02
CA GLU A 46 -8.07 13.00 16.27
C GLU A 46 -7.41 12.74 14.90
N PHE A 47 -7.03 13.78 14.15
CA PHE A 47 -6.37 13.60 12.83
C PHE A 47 -4.92 13.14 12.95
N MET A 48 -4.24 13.47 14.04
CA MET A 48 -2.87 13.04 14.32
C MET A 48 -2.83 11.59 14.80
N ASP A 49 -3.79 11.18 15.63
CA ASP A 49 -3.92 9.79 16.09
C ASP A 49 -4.22 8.85 14.92
N VAL A 50 -5.09 9.26 14.01
CA VAL A 50 -5.37 8.52 12.77
C VAL A 50 -4.11 8.43 11.91
N ALA A 51 -3.38 9.53 11.69
CA ALA A 51 -2.14 9.51 10.91
C ALA A 51 -1.09 8.55 11.52
N LYS A 52 -0.93 8.55 12.84
CA LYS A 52 -0.01 7.65 13.56
C LYS A 52 -0.41 6.18 13.48
N ALA A 53 -1.70 5.89 13.63
CA ALA A 53 -2.21 4.52 13.53
C ALA A 53 -2.02 3.97 12.12
N TRP A 54 -2.31 4.79 11.10
CA TRP A 54 -2.17 4.40 9.69
C TRP A 54 -0.70 4.22 9.30
N SER A 55 0.23 5.00 9.85
CA SER A 55 1.68 4.86 9.59
C SER A 55 2.21 3.47 9.90
N LYS A 56 1.78 2.84 11.00
CA LYS A 56 2.17 1.47 11.33
C LYS A 56 1.61 0.45 10.35
N GLY A 57 0.36 0.59 9.93
CA GLY A 57 -0.25 -0.31 8.94
C GLY A 57 0.41 -0.21 7.58
N VAL A 58 0.72 1.01 7.13
CA VAL A 58 1.37 1.27 5.83
C VAL A 58 2.76 0.68 5.75
N ALA A 59 3.53 0.70 6.84
CA ALA A 59 4.85 0.08 6.87
C ALA A 59 4.80 -1.42 6.52
N ILE A 60 3.77 -2.14 7.00
CA ILE A 60 3.58 -3.56 6.71
C ILE A 60 3.20 -3.76 5.24
N PHE A 61 2.23 -3.01 4.73
CA PHE A 61 1.82 -3.10 3.33
C PHE A 61 2.94 -2.72 2.36
N PHE A 62 3.75 -1.72 2.72
CA PHE A 62 4.91 -1.31 1.94
C PHE A 62 5.99 -2.39 1.90
N ALA A 63 6.28 -3.04 3.04
CA ALA A 63 7.23 -4.15 3.09
C ALA A 63 6.78 -5.34 2.22
N VAL A 64 5.50 -5.72 2.28
CA VAL A 64 4.95 -6.79 1.43
C VAL A 64 4.95 -6.38 -0.05
N GLY A 65 4.59 -5.14 -0.35
CA GLY A 65 4.66 -4.58 -1.71
C GLY A 65 6.08 -4.66 -2.30
N ALA A 66 7.09 -4.23 -1.55
CA ALA A 66 8.48 -4.26 -1.98
C ALA A 66 8.99 -5.69 -2.26
N VAL A 67 8.65 -6.66 -1.40
CA VAL A 67 9.06 -8.07 -1.58
C VAL A 67 8.30 -8.75 -2.72
N SER A 68 7.04 -8.37 -2.97
CA SER A 68 6.27 -8.96 -4.08
C SER A 68 6.67 -8.45 -5.46
N GLY A 69 7.44 -7.35 -5.54
CA GLY A 69 7.89 -6.76 -6.80
C GLY A 69 9.24 -7.25 -7.28
N THR A 70 10.00 -7.91 -6.40
CA THR A 70 11.28 -8.58 -6.70
C THR A 70 11.05 -10.01 -7.11
#